data_AF-A0A1H4DNB6-F1
#
_entry.id   AF-A0A1H4DNB6-F1
#
_cell.length_a   1.000
_cell.length_b   1.000
_cell.length_c   1.000
_cell.angle_alpha   90.00
_cell.angle_beta   90.00
_cell.angle_gamma   90.00
#
_symmetry.space_group_name_H-M   'P 1'
#
loop_
_entity.id
_entity.type
_entity.pdbx_description
1 polymer ?
#
loop_
_entity_poly.entity_id
_entity_poly.type
_entity_poly.pdbx_seq_one_letter_code
_entity_poly.pdbx_strand_id
1 'polypeptide(L)'
;MKATHFITACWISALLLLSATSRAQDNERPMHHQMHQKIDAKSLTDSMKTRLSLTAEQYPKVLAINQNFIDGISKLKDTPATDSTAAGAQVKTLSENRDAELKKVLTNEQYTTYQEQKQRMMHKTKKHQ
;
A
#
# COMPACT_ATOMS: atom_id res chain seq x y z
N MET A 1 -37.54 48.92 60.57
CA MET A 1 -37.61 47.84 61.57
C MET A 1 -38.54 46.75 61.06
N LYS A 2 -38.04 45.50 60.96
CA LYS A 2 -38.77 44.21 61.00
C LYS A 2 -39.68 43.90 59.79
N ALA A 3 -39.72 42.72 59.19
CA ALA A 3 -39.04 41.46 59.42
C ALA A 3 -39.17 40.58 58.16
N THR A 4 -38.16 39.77 57.89
CA THR A 4 -38.25 38.52 57.13
C THR A 4 -39.14 37.51 57.88
N HIS A 5 -39.84 36.61 57.17
CA HIS A 5 -39.73 35.13 57.33
C HIS A 5 -40.71 34.36 56.41
N PHE A 6 -40.12 33.54 55.53
CA PHE A 6 -40.44 32.16 55.11
C PHE A 6 -41.90 31.65 55.00
N ILE A 7 -42.22 30.93 53.92
CA ILE A 7 -42.45 29.47 53.94
C ILE A 7 -42.61 28.91 52.50
N THR A 8 -41.93 27.78 52.32
CA THR A 8 -41.83 26.79 51.24
C THR A 8 -43.12 26.34 50.54
N ALA A 9 -43.03 26.01 49.24
CA ALA A 9 -43.49 24.72 48.68
C ALA A 9 -43.02 24.53 47.23
N CYS A 10 -42.22 23.48 47.01
CA CYS A 10 -41.84 22.93 45.71
C CYS A 10 -43.05 22.54 44.86
N TRP A 11 -43.01 22.84 43.55
CA TRP A 11 -43.59 21.97 42.53
C TRP A 11 -42.59 21.76 41.39
N ILE A 12 -42.37 20.48 41.13
CA ILE A 12 -41.43 19.88 40.18
C ILE A 12 -42.08 19.84 38.79
N SER A 13 -41.23 19.78 37.76
CA SER A 13 -41.46 19.41 36.33
C SER A 13 -41.43 20.63 35.39
N ALA A 14 -40.76 20.62 34.23
CA ALA A 14 -40.34 19.51 33.39
C ALA A 14 -39.11 19.87 32.55
N LEU A 15 -38.20 18.90 32.45
CA LEU A 15 -37.58 18.39 31.23
C LEU A 15 -37.51 19.32 29.99
N LEU A 16 -36.30 19.69 29.59
CA LEU A 16 -35.87 19.65 28.18
C LEU A 16 -34.33 19.63 28.15
N LEU A 17 -33.80 18.41 28.27
CA LEU A 17 -32.47 18.05 27.82
C LEU A 17 -32.43 18.24 26.29
N LEU A 18 -32.00 19.42 25.83
CA LEU A 18 -31.38 19.49 24.50
C LEU A 18 -29.96 18.99 24.68
N SER A 19 -29.83 17.67 24.56
CA SER A 19 -28.58 17.02 24.18
C SER A 19 -28.06 17.76 22.95
N ALA A 20 -27.10 18.66 23.15
CA ALA A 20 -26.27 19.13 22.06
C ALA A 20 -25.74 17.86 21.41
N THR A 21 -26.24 17.58 20.21
CA THR A 21 -25.82 16.48 19.37
C THR A 21 -24.30 16.50 19.42
N SER A 22 -23.70 15.50 20.05
CA SER A 22 -22.30 15.22 19.80
C SER A 22 -22.28 15.06 18.29
N ARG A 23 -21.66 16.03 17.61
CA ARG A 23 -21.12 15.74 16.31
C ARG A 23 -20.01 14.75 16.64
N ALA A 24 -20.37 13.47 16.73
CA ALA A 24 -19.58 12.50 16.02
C ALA A 24 -19.55 13.04 14.58
N GLN A 25 -18.64 13.97 14.33
CA GLN A 25 -17.90 14.00 13.08
C GLN A 25 -17.17 12.66 13.10
N ASP A 26 -17.95 11.61 12.84
CA ASP A 26 -17.74 10.77 11.70
C ASP A 26 -16.56 11.31 10.87
N ASN A 27 -15.40 10.84 11.29
CA ASN A 27 -14.20 10.89 10.51
C ASN A 27 -14.17 9.61 9.67
N GLU A 28 -15.23 9.32 8.91
CA GLU A 28 -15.11 8.71 7.60
C GLU A 28 -14.28 9.72 6.78
N ARG A 29 -12.96 9.71 7.00
CA ARG A 29 -12.05 10.09 5.94
C ARG A 29 -12.55 9.30 4.75
N PRO A 30 -13.03 9.92 3.66
CA PRO A 30 -13.43 9.16 2.49
C PRO A 30 -12.24 8.24 2.24
N MET A 31 -12.47 6.93 2.38
CA MET A 31 -11.45 5.93 2.15
C MET A 31 -11.02 6.23 0.73
N HIS A 32 -9.89 6.92 0.57
CA HIS A 32 -9.43 7.37 -0.73
C HIS A 32 -9.36 6.06 -1.49
N HIS A 33 -10.25 5.86 -2.46
CA HIS A 33 -10.27 4.64 -3.24
C HIS A 33 -8.94 4.67 -3.95
N GLN A 34 -7.94 4.05 -3.32
CA GLN A 34 -6.57 4.15 -3.73
C GLN A 34 -6.60 3.41 -5.04
N MET A 35 -6.63 4.18 -6.13
CA MET A 35 -6.61 3.65 -7.47
C MET A 35 -5.41 2.72 -7.47
N HIS A 36 -5.67 1.41 -7.40
CA HIS A 36 -4.64 0.40 -7.45
C HIS A 36 -4.07 0.55 -8.85
N GLN A 37 -3.06 1.40 -9.00
CA GLN A 37 -2.36 1.56 -10.25
C GLN A 37 -1.89 0.16 -10.61
N LYS A 38 -2.45 -0.38 -11.70
CA LYS A 38 -2.05 -1.67 -12.22
C LYS A 38 -0.57 -1.51 -12.56
N ILE A 39 0.30 -2.14 -11.78
CA ILE A 39 1.72 -2.18 -12.08
C ILE A 39 1.84 -2.96 -13.39
N ASP A 40 2.36 -2.31 -14.42
CA ASP A 40 2.62 -2.92 -15.72
C ASP A 40 4.13 -3.05 -15.96
N ALA A 41 4.51 -3.83 -16.97
CA ALA A 41 5.91 -4.06 -17.25
C ALA A 41 6.66 -2.80 -17.71
N LYS A 42 5.96 -1.87 -18.38
CA LYS A 42 6.56 -0.64 -18.87
C LYS A 42 6.94 0.30 -17.74
N SER A 43 6.05 0.54 -16.79
CA SER A 43 6.30 1.39 -15.62
C SER A 43 7.43 0.84 -14.73
N LEU A 44 7.51 -0.49 -14.57
CA LEU A 44 8.65 -1.14 -13.92
C LEU A 44 9.96 -0.87 -14.67
N THR A 45 9.93 -1.00 -15.99
CA THR A 45 11.11 -0.83 -16.85
C THR A 45 11.54 0.63 -16.90
N ASP A 46 10.62 1.58 -16.99
CA ASP A 46 10.89 3.03 -16.96
C ASP A 46 11.53 3.43 -15.63
N SER A 47 11.03 2.88 -14.52
CA SER A 47 11.64 3.09 -13.21
C SER A 47 13.08 2.56 -13.16
N MET A 48 13.32 1.37 -13.74
CA MET A 48 14.67 0.79 -13.82
C MET A 48 15.57 1.58 -14.76
N LYS A 49 15.06 2.08 -15.89
CA LYS A 49 15.79 2.94 -16.83
C LYS A 49 16.37 4.16 -16.13
N THR A 50 15.56 4.84 -15.33
CA THR A 50 16.01 6.03 -14.58
C THR A 50 16.95 5.67 -13.44
N ARG A 51 16.67 4.60 -12.69
CA ARG A 51 17.43 4.26 -11.47
C ARG A 51 18.76 3.56 -11.74
N LEU A 52 18.86 2.84 -12.86
CA LEU A 52 20.02 2.03 -13.24
C LEU A 52 20.70 2.56 -14.50
N SER A 53 20.20 3.67 -15.07
CA SER A 53 20.70 4.25 -16.32
C SER A 53 20.79 3.20 -17.44
N LEU A 54 19.73 2.39 -17.62
CA LEU A 54 19.73 1.31 -18.62
C LEU A 54 20.11 1.87 -20.00
N THR A 55 20.86 1.13 -20.80
CA THR A 55 21.16 1.57 -22.18
C THR A 55 19.96 1.37 -23.11
N ALA A 56 20.04 1.89 -24.34
CA ALA A 56 19.04 1.64 -25.37
C ALA A 56 18.92 0.13 -25.71
N GLU A 57 20.03 -0.61 -25.64
CA GLU A 57 20.07 -2.05 -25.89
C GLU A 57 19.55 -2.89 -24.73
N GLN A 58 19.73 -2.42 -23.49
CA GLN A 58 19.25 -3.12 -22.29
C GLN A 58 17.74 -2.95 -22.09
N TYR A 59 17.20 -1.76 -22.36
CA TYR A 59 15.79 -1.44 -22.12
C TYR A 59 14.82 -2.48 -22.70
N PRO A 60 14.85 -2.87 -23.99
CA PRO A 60 13.90 -3.84 -24.53
C PRO A 60 14.04 -5.23 -23.90
N LYS A 61 15.26 -5.63 -23.51
CA LYS A 61 15.50 -6.92 -22.82
C LYS A 61 14.91 -6.90 -21.41
N VAL A 62 15.12 -5.81 -20.67
CA VAL A 62 14.54 -5.61 -19.33
C VAL A 62 13.02 -5.53 -19.41
N LEU A 63 12.46 -4.89 -20.44
CA LEU A 63 11.02 -4.85 -20.67
C LEU A 63 10.43 -6.25 -20.82
N ALA A 64 11.04 -7.10 -21.66
CA ALA A 64 10.59 -8.48 -21.86
C ALA A 64 10.66 -9.30 -20.55
N ILE A 65 11.74 -9.13 -19.77
CA ILE A 65 11.87 -9.78 -18.46
C ILE A 65 10.76 -9.33 -17.50
N ASN A 66 10.44 -8.04 -17.47
CA ASN A 66 9.37 -7.49 -16.64
C ASN A 66 7.97 -7.89 -17.14
N GLN A 67 7.76 -8.05 -18.44
CA GLN A 67 6.52 -8.59 -19.02
C GLN A 67 6.26 -10.00 -18.53
N ASN A 68 7.26 -10.89 -18.66
CA ASN A 68 7.14 -12.26 -18.17
C ASN A 68 6.81 -12.33 -16.66
N PHE A 69 7.41 -11.43 -15.86
CA PHE A 69 7.09 -11.33 -14.44
C PHE A 69 5.64 -10.92 -14.21
N ILE A 70 5.17 -9.83 -14.85
CA ILE A 70 3.79 -9.34 -14.68
C ILE A 70 2.75 -10.34 -15.20
N ASP A 71 3.02 -11.03 -16.30
CA ASP A 71 2.16 -12.07 -16.84
C ASP A 71 2.08 -13.27 -15.88
N GLY A 72 3.22 -13.66 -15.30
CA GLY A 72 3.28 -14.67 -14.25
C GLY A 72 2.41 -14.30 -13.06
N ILE A 73 2.55 -13.07 -12.54
CA ILE A 73 1.75 -12.57 -11.42
C ILE A 73 0.26 -12.53 -11.78
N SER A 74 -0.08 -12.10 -13.00
CA SER A 74 -1.48 -12.00 -13.45
C SER A 74 -2.17 -13.36 -13.44
N LYS A 75 -1.47 -14.42 -13.87
CA LYS A 75 -1.97 -15.81 -13.82
C LYS A 75 -2.20 -16.31 -12.39
N LEU A 76 -1.51 -15.75 -11.40
CA LEU A 76 -1.72 -16.12 -9.99
C LEU A 76 -2.98 -15.47 -9.39
N LYS A 77 -3.48 -14.38 -9.98
CA LYS A 77 -4.68 -13.69 -9.46
C LYS A 77 -5.97 -14.49 -9.67
N ASP A 78 -5.93 -15.45 -10.60
CA ASP A 78 -7.03 -16.36 -10.87
C ASP A 78 -7.05 -17.57 -9.90
N THR A 79 -6.09 -17.64 -8.97
CA THR A 79 -5.98 -18.71 -7.96
C THR A 79 -6.91 -18.42 -6.77
N PRO A 80 -7.65 -19.42 -6.24
CA PRO A 80 -8.54 -19.24 -5.10
C PRO A 80 -7.85 -18.64 -3.85
N ALA A 81 -8.53 -17.74 -3.15
CA ALA A 81 -8.00 -16.99 -2.00
C ALA A 81 -7.58 -17.84 -0.79
N THR A 82 -8.03 -19.11 -0.71
CA THR A 82 -7.67 -20.06 0.35
C THR A 82 -6.20 -20.50 0.31
N ASP A 83 -5.50 -20.29 -0.82
CA ASP A 83 -4.11 -20.70 -1.03
C ASP A 83 -3.10 -19.55 -0.94
N SER A 84 -3.39 -18.52 -0.14
CA SER A 84 -2.57 -17.30 0.00
C SER A 84 -1.07 -17.57 0.23
N THR A 85 -0.73 -18.58 1.05
CA THR A 85 0.67 -18.98 1.29
C THR A 85 1.33 -19.55 0.03
N ALA A 86 0.61 -20.36 -0.75
CA ALA A 86 1.12 -20.92 -2.00
C ALA A 86 1.29 -19.84 -3.07
N ALA A 87 0.34 -18.90 -3.16
CA ALA A 87 0.46 -17.73 -4.04
C ALA A 87 1.69 -16.89 -3.67
N GLY A 88 1.94 -16.65 -2.38
CA GLY A 88 3.13 -15.96 -1.90
C GLY A 88 4.44 -16.65 -2.30
N ALA A 89 4.50 -17.98 -2.18
CA ALA A 89 5.66 -18.77 -2.61
C ALA A 89 5.89 -18.66 -4.13
N GLN A 90 4.82 -18.71 -4.95
CA GLN A 90 4.92 -18.57 -6.40
C GLN A 90 5.39 -17.17 -6.81
N VAL A 91 4.90 -16.11 -6.14
CA VAL A 91 5.39 -14.73 -6.36
C VAL A 91 6.88 -14.64 -6.03
N LYS A 92 7.35 -15.29 -4.97
CA LYS A 92 8.78 -15.34 -4.61
C LYS A 92 9.60 -16.00 -5.70
N THR A 93 9.17 -17.15 -6.22
CA THR A 93 9.84 -17.83 -7.33
C THR A 93 9.86 -16.98 -8.61
N LEU A 94 8.75 -16.32 -8.96
CA LEU A 94 8.71 -15.39 -10.10
C LEU A 94 9.70 -14.23 -9.92
N SER A 95 9.84 -13.71 -8.69
CA SER A 95 10.79 -12.65 -8.35
C SER A 95 12.25 -13.12 -8.46
N GLU A 96 12.56 -14.32 -7.98
CA GLU A 96 13.89 -14.93 -8.09
C GLU A 96 14.29 -15.18 -9.55
N ASN A 97 13.36 -15.70 -10.36
CA ASN A 97 13.56 -15.89 -11.80
C ASN A 97 13.80 -14.55 -12.51
N ARG A 98 13.02 -13.51 -12.18
CA ARG A 98 13.23 -12.17 -12.71
C ARG A 98 14.63 -11.64 -12.38
N ASP A 99 15.07 -11.78 -11.13
CA ASP A 99 16.40 -11.36 -10.71
C ASP A 99 17.52 -12.08 -11.49
N ALA A 100 17.38 -13.40 -11.69
CA ALA A 100 18.35 -14.19 -12.43
C ALA A 100 18.46 -13.74 -13.90
N GLU A 101 17.33 -13.46 -14.56
CA GLU A 101 17.34 -12.95 -15.94
C GLU A 101 17.89 -11.52 -16.02
N LEU A 102 17.54 -10.65 -15.06
CA LEU A 102 18.10 -9.30 -14.99
C LEU A 102 19.62 -9.32 -14.85
N LYS A 103 20.17 -10.24 -14.06
CA LYS A 103 21.63 -10.39 -13.88
C LYS A 103 22.37 -10.66 -15.20
N LYS A 104 21.73 -11.30 -16.18
CA LYS A 104 22.34 -11.60 -17.48
C LYS A 104 22.39 -10.38 -18.41
N VAL A 105 21.53 -9.38 -18.17
CA VAL A 105 21.36 -8.20 -19.04
C VAL A 105 22.02 -6.95 -18.45
N LEU A 106 21.97 -6.81 -17.12
CA LEU A 106 22.53 -5.68 -16.40
C LEU A 106 24.04 -5.84 -16.25
N THR A 107 24.76 -4.71 -16.21
CA THR A 107 26.16 -4.72 -15.77
C THR A 107 26.24 -5.07 -14.28
N ASN A 108 27.43 -5.46 -13.81
CA ASN A 108 27.65 -5.77 -12.39
C ASN A 108 27.27 -4.59 -11.47
N GLU A 109 27.59 -3.36 -11.87
CA GLU A 109 27.26 -2.15 -11.12
C GLU A 109 25.75 -1.89 -11.07
N GLN A 110 25.08 -2.00 -12.21
CA GLN A 110 23.63 -1.86 -12.30
C GLN A 110 22.90 -2.94 -11.48
N TYR A 111 23.37 -4.18 -11.53
CA TYR A 111 22.79 -5.28 -10.76
C TYR A 111 23.01 -5.10 -9.26
N THR A 112 24.18 -4.63 -8.85
CA THR A 112 24.46 -4.28 -7.43
C THR A 112 23.50 -3.19 -6.94
N THR A 113 23.37 -2.12 -7.72
CA THR A 113 22.43 -1.01 -7.42
C THR A 113 20.98 -1.51 -7.31
N TYR A 114 20.57 -2.41 -8.20
CA TYR A 114 19.26 -3.05 -8.16
C TYR A 114 19.04 -3.86 -6.87
N GLN A 115 20.01 -4.71 -6.49
CA GLN A 115 19.92 -5.53 -5.29
C GLN A 115 19.84 -4.66 -4.02
N GLU A 116 20.66 -3.62 -3.91
CA GLU A 116 20.59 -2.69 -2.77
C GLU A 116 19.23 -1.99 -2.66
N GLN A 117 18.67 -1.55 -3.79
CA GLN A 117 17.34 -0.94 -3.81
C GLN A 117 16.27 -1.92 -3.35
N LYS A 118 16.31 -3.17 -3.82
CA LYS A 118 15.41 -4.25 -3.39
C LYS A 118 15.50 -4.46 -1.88
N GLN A 119 16.72 -4.54 -1.33
CA GLN A 119 16.92 -4.67 0.11
C GLN A 119 16.36 -3.47 0.87
N ARG A 120 16.63 -2.23 0.44
CA ARG A 120 16.08 -1.04 1.08
C ARG A 120 14.55 -1.04 1.12
N MET A 121 13.90 -1.48 0.04
CA MET A 121 12.43 -1.60 0.02
C MET A 121 11.93 -2.67 0.98
N MET A 122 12.56 -3.85 1.03
CA MET A 122 12.20 -4.90 1.99
C MET A 122 12.34 -4.44 3.44
N HIS A 123 13.40 -3.70 3.77
CA HIS A 123 13.60 -3.17 5.12
C HIS A 123 12.54 -2.13 5.49
N LYS A 124 12.11 -1.28 4.54
CA LYS A 124 11.01 -0.33 4.78
C LYS A 124 9.69 -1.04 5.08
N THR A 125 9.36 -2.08 4.33
CA THR A 125 8.13 -2.87 4.57
C THR A 125 8.15 -3.54 5.95
N LYS A 126 9.29 -4.09 6.38
CA LYS A 126 9.43 -4.72 7.71
C LYS A 126 9.34 -3.73 8.88
N LYS A 127 9.75 -2.47 8.71
CA LYS A 127 9.69 -1.45 9.77
C LYS A 127 8.27 -0.90 10.03
N HIS A 128 7.34 -1.14 9.12
CA HIS A 128 5.95 -0.66 9.21
C HIS A 128 4.95 -1.78 9.52
N GLN A 129 5.44 -2.99 9.81
CA GLN A 129 4.66 -4.09 10.40
C GLN A 129 4.90 -4.13 11.90
#